data_AF-A0A2V4ETR5-F1
#
_entry.id   AF-A0A2V4ETR5-F1
#
_cell.length_a   1.000
_cell.length_b   1.000
_cell.length_c   1.000
_cell.angle_alpha   90.00
_cell.angle_beta   90.00
_cell.angle_gamma   90.00
#
_symmetry.space_group_name_H-M   'P 1'
#
loop_
_entity.id
_entity.type
_entity.pdbx_description
1 polymer ?
#
loop_
_entity_poly.entity_id
_entity_poly.type
_entity_poly.pdbx_seq_one_letter_code
_entity_poly.pdbx_strand_id
1 'polypeptide(L)'
;MAVYRSDADLAFLKHCNNDDLDLLVSILTIDPKDNQSRYSEELTSCEMYKKHYPNHNKYWECIAAELQTYGANTLVTKLFRGGKGVPYREILIDVCEKKKVNFNKNAPIENIEMNLLLKMLEQALNEMTTEQLNQLSKEMEMDLMNPTPELILMSIQSAINLSGFAAYIFASRTLAMVLNQIGMKAPFIVYTSMSTFMSFLAGPIGWGITATWLASDFASPAFRVTVPACVIIAYMRQKHLNKETINQHQK
;
A
#
# COMPACT_ATOMS: atom_id res chain seq x y z
N MET A 1 23.95 8.11 -1.80
CA MET A 1 23.26 7.12 -2.63
C MET A 1 22.73 6.04 -1.72
N ALA A 2 21.42 5.77 -1.78
CA ALA A 2 20.80 4.66 -1.07
C ALA A 2 21.47 3.34 -1.46
N VAL A 3 21.72 2.48 -0.47
CA VAL A 3 22.32 1.16 -0.67
C VAL A 3 21.34 0.11 -0.19
N TYR A 4 21.01 -0.83 -1.07
CA TYR A 4 20.07 -1.90 -0.74
C TYR A 4 20.59 -2.71 0.45
N ARG A 5 19.75 -2.83 1.48
CA ARG A 5 19.95 -3.74 2.59
C ARG A 5 19.13 -4.99 2.30
N SER A 6 19.80 -6.14 2.24
CA SER A 6 19.14 -7.43 2.02
C SER A 6 17.96 -7.59 2.99
N ASP A 7 16.80 -7.87 2.43
CA ASP A 7 15.53 -7.85 3.12
C ASP A 7 14.60 -8.88 2.49
N ALA A 8 14.34 -9.96 3.23
CA ALA A 8 13.49 -11.05 2.76
C ALA A 8 12.05 -10.57 2.53
N ASP A 9 11.58 -9.59 3.30
CA ASP A 9 10.22 -9.06 3.19
C ASP A 9 10.08 -8.23 1.89
N LEU A 10 11.16 -7.71 1.29
CA LEU A 10 11.14 -6.99 0.00
C LEU A 10 11.64 -7.80 -1.20
N ALA A 11 12.22 -8.99 -1.00
CA ALA A 11 12.82 -9.77 -2.07
C ALA A 11 11.83 -10.18 -3.18
N PHE A 12 10.53 -10.23 -2.86
CA PHE A 12 9.47 -10.56 -3.82
C PHE A 12 9.28 -9.49 -4.91
N LEU A 13 9.77 -8.24 -4.70
CA LEU A 13 9.67 -7.15 -5.68
C LEU A 13 10.29 -7.50 -7.03
N LYS A 14 11.30 -8.39 -7.05
CA LYS A 14 11.90 -8.93 -8.28
C LYS A 14 10.93 -9.70 -9.17
N HIS A 15 9.76 -10.09 -8.64
CA HIS A 15 8.69 -10.80 -9.37
C HIS A 15 7.51 -9.88 -9.72
N CYS A 16 7.53 -8.63 -9.26
CA CYS A 16 6.52 -7.63 -9.62
C CYS A 16 6.72 -7.14 -11.05
N ASN A 17 5.61 -6.82 -11.72
CA ASN A 17 5.65 -6.24 -13.06
C ASN A 17 6.04 -4.75 -12.98
N ASN A 18 6.37 -4.16 -14.13
CA ASN A 18 6.78 -2.75 -14.17
C ASN A 18 5.65 -1.82 -13.69
N ASP A 19 4.40 -2.02 -14.11
CA ASP A 19 3.26 -1.16 -13.72
C ASP A 19 3.04 -1.09 -12.20
N ASP A 20 3.17 -2.21 -11.49
CA ASP A 20 3.03 -2.27 -10.04
C ASP A 20 4.23 -1.58 -9.36
N LEU A 21 5.45 -1.78 -9.88
CA LEU A 21 6.65 -1.12 -9.37
C LEU A 21 6.66 0.39 -9.66
N ASP A 22 6.05 0.83 -10.76
CA ASP A 22 5.93 2.24 -11.12
C ASP A 22 5.15 3.04 -10.08
N LEU A 23 4.15 2.43 -9.43
CA LEU A 23 3.47 3.02 -8.28
C LEU A 23 4.44 3.34 -7.15
N LEU A 24 5.33 2.40 -6.83
CA LEU A 24 6.32 2.55 -5.78
C LEU A 24 7.39 3.58 -6.19
N VAL A 25 7.87 3.55 -7.44
CA VAL A 25 8.79 4.55 -7.98
C VAL A 25 8.20 5.96 -7.93
N SER A 26 6.94 6.10 -8.33
CA SER A 26 6.24 7.39 -8.37
C SER A 26 6.10 7.99 -6.97
N ILE A 27 5.64 7.22 -5.97
CA ILE A 27 5.48 7.77 -4.61
C ILE A 27 6.83 8.11 -3.96
N LEU A 28 7.89 7.37 -4.29
CA LEU A 28 9.23 7.58 -3.77
C LEU A 28 9.92 8.80 -4.41
N THR A 29 9.64 9.11 -5.68
CA THR A 29 10.38 10.14 -6.42
C THR A 29 9.60 11.44 -6.61
N ILE A 30 8.27 11.40 -6.70
CA ILE A 30 7.43 12.57 -6.99
C ILE A 30 6.52 12.87 -5.79
N ASP A 31 6.34 14.16 -5.45
CA ASP A 31 5.28 14.59 -4.56
C ASP A 31 3.96 14.73 -5.34
N PRO A 32 2.93 13.92 -5.03
CA PRO A 32 1.67 13.98 -5.76
C PRO A 32 0.91 15.30 -5.61
N LYS A 33 1.25 16.16 -4.64
CA LYS A 33 0.56 17.45 -4.42
C LYS A 33 0.93 18.51 -5.45
N ASP A 34 2.20 18.57 -5.83
CA ASP A 34 2.74 19.59 -6.75
C ASP A 34 3.37 18.98 -8.01
N ASN A 35 3.41 17.65 -8.09
CA ASN A 35 4.01 16.86 -9.16
C ASN A 35 5.50 17.17 -9.38
N GLN A 36 6.21 17.58 -8.33
CA GLN A 36 7.66 17.85 -8.35
C GLN A 36 8.47 16.69 -7.77
N SER A 37 9.75 16.62 -8.14
CA SER A 37 10.67 15.66 -7.53
C SER A 37 10.83 15.93 -6.03
N ARG A 38 10.81 14.86 -5.23
CA ARG A 38 11.02 14.94 -3.78
C ARG A 38 12.47 15.30 -3.50
N TYR A 39 12.71 16.38 -2.77
CA TYR A 39 14.07 16.87 -2.48
C TYR A 39 15.04 15.85 -1.89
N SER A 40 14.54 14.84 -1.17
CA SER A 40 15.36 13.83 -0.50
C SER A 40 15.59 12.56 -1.32
N GLU A 41 14.96 12.41 -2.49
CA GLU A 41 15.02 11.17 -3.26
C GLU A 41 16.38 11.00 -3.96
N GLU A 42 16.91 9.77 -3.93
CA GLU A 42 18.17 9.44 -4.62
C GLU A 42 17.99 8.37 -5.71
N LEU A 43 16.77 7.86 -5.87
CA LEU A 43 16.44 6.79 -6.82
C LEU A 43 16.67 7.25 -8.26
N THR A 44 16.29 8.47 -8.64
CA THR A 44 16.53 8.98 -10.00
C THR A 44 18.02 9.18 -10.31
N SER A 45 18.85 9.25 -9.27
CA SER A 45 20.31 9.32 -9.40
C SER A 45 20.99 7.96 -9.53
N CYS A 46 20.34 6.85 -9.15
CA CYS A 46 20.87 5.49 -9.28
C CYS A 46 21.19 5.15 -10.75
N GLU A 47 22.39 4.61 -11.01
CA GLU A 47 22.82 4.25 -12.37
C GLU A 47 21.91 3.20 -13.02
N MET A 48 21.44 2.22 -12.23
CA MET A 48 20.52 1.19 -12.72
C MET A 48 19.15 1.76 -13.08
N TYR A 49 18.67 2.77 -12.36
CA TYR A 49 17.46 3.52 -12.73
C TYR A 49 17.67 4.19 -14.08
N LYS A 50 18.73 4.99 -14.24
CA LYS A 50 19.02 5.73 -15.48
C LYS A 50 19.16 4.81 -16.69
N LYS A 51 19.76 3.63 -16.50
CA LYS A 51 20.02 2.66 -17.57
C LYS A 51 18.77 1.88 -17.99
N HIS A 52 17.85 1.63 -17.07
CA HIS A 52 16.78 0.68 -17.29
C HIS A 52 15.37 1.25 -17.28
N TYR A 53 15.14 2.48 -16.79
CA TYR A 53 13.84 3.14 -16.83
C TYR A 53 13.22 3.10 -18.25
N PRO A 54 11.95 2.69 -18.42
CA PRO A 54 10.93 2.37 -17.40
C PRO A 54 10.85 0.87 -17.01
N ASN A 55 11.89 0.06 -17.27
CA ASN A 55 11.92 -1.36 -16.87
C ASN A 55 12.29 -1.53 -15.38
N HIS A 56 11.42 -1.06 -14.49
CA HIS A 56 11.53 -1.08 -13.02
C HIS A 56 12.02 -2.41 -12.43
N ASN A 57 11.60 -3.54 -12.99
CA ASN A 57 12.01 -4.87 -12.52
C ASN A 57 13.54 -5.07 -12.52
N LYS A 58 14.26 -4.45 -13.48
CA LYS A 58 15.73 -4.57 -13.59
C LYS A 58 16.50 -3.85 -12.49
N TYR A 59 15.85 -3.03 -11.69
CA TYR A 59 16.47 -2.24 -10.64
C TYR A 59 15.62 -2.20 -9.36
N TRP A 60 14.84 -3.26 -9.10
CA TRP A 60 14.00 -3.38 -7.91
C TRP A 60 14.80 -3.18 -6.61
N GLU A 61 16.09 -3.53 -6.57
CA GLU A 61 16.97 -3.27 -5.43
C GLU A 61 17.21 -1.76 -5.20
N CYS A 62 17.32 -0.93 -6.24
CA CYS A 62 17.38 0.53 -6.10
C CYS A 62 16.05 1.07 -5.53
N ILE A 63 14.91 0.52 -5.98
CA ILE A 63 13.58 0.90 -5.45
C ILE A 63 13.47 0.54 -3.97
N ALA A 64 13.87 -0.67 -3.60
CA ALA A 64 13.88 -1.14 -2.22
C ALA A 64 14.83 -0.31 -1.34
N ALA A 65 16.04 0.00 -1.83
CA ALA A 65 16.99 0.83 -1.11
C ALA A 65 16.41 2.22 -0.79
N GLU A 66 15.77 2.86 -1.77
CA GLU A 66 15.15 4.17 -1.58
C GLU A 66 14.08 4.12 -0.48
N LEU A 67 13.16 3.15 -0.54
CA LEU A 67 12.15 2.95 0.50
C LEU A 67 12.78 2.75 1.89
N GLN A 68 13.82 1.92 1.99
CA GLN A 68 14.52 1.66 3.25
C GLN A 68 15.11 2.94 3.84
N THR A 69 15.58 3.86 3.00
CA THR A 69 16.09 5.16 3.46
C THR A 69 15.01 6.15 3.88
N TYR A 70 13.80 6.08 3.30
CA TYR A 70 12.65 6.88 3.74
C TYR A 70 12.13 6.46 5.12
N GLY A 71 12.17 5.16 5.43
CA GLY A 71 11.78 4.65 6.75
C GLY A 71 12.81 4.92 7.85
N ALA A 72 14.03 5.30 7.49
CA ALA A 72 15.08 5.64 8.44
C ALA A 72 15.17 7.17 8.62
N ASN A 73 15.76 7.63 9.72
CA ASN A 73 16.18 9.03 9.79
C ASN A 73 17.26 9.26 8.72
N THR A 74 16.93 10.06 7.71
CA THR A 74 17.75 10.28 6.51
C THR A 74 19.16 10.78 6.86
N LEU A 75 19.30 11.62 7.89
CA LEU A 75 20.61 12.13 8.34
C LEU A 75 21.45 11.05 9.03
N VAL A 76 20.83 10.24 9.89
CA VAL A 76 21.50 9.14 10.59
C VAL A 76 21.93 8.05 9.60
N THR A 77 21.11 7.80 8.59
CA THR A 77 21.39 6.80 7.54
C THR A 77 22.62 7.16 6.71
N LYS A 78 22.76 8.44 6.36
CA LYS A 78 23.90 8.94 5.59
C LYS A 78 25.18 9.00 6.43
N LEU A 79 25.11 9.47 7.68
CA LEU A 79 26.28 9.66 8.54
C LEU A 79 26.79 8.38 9.22
N PHE A 80 25.90 7.43 9.53
CA PHE A 80 26.24 6.30 10.39
C PHE A 80 25.91 4.91 9.81
N ARG A 81 25.16 4.84 8.71
CA ARG A 81 24.75 3.55 8.09
C ARG A 81 25.22 3.38 6.64
N GLY A 82 26.08 4.27 6.14
CA GLY A 82 26.64 4.18 4.78
C GLY A 82 25.57 4.14 3.69
N GLY A 83 24.45 4.84 3.89
CA GLY A 83 23.33 4.84 2.94
C GLY A 83 22.39 3.63 3.04
N LYS A 84 22.63 2.69 3.96
CA LYS A 84 21.71 1.56 4.22
C LYS A 84 20.60 1.99 5.18
N GLY A 85 19.37 1.93 4.67
CA GLY A 85 18.18 2.18 5.47
C GLY A 85 17.86 1.10 6.50
N VAL A 86 16.62 1.12 6.98
CA VAL A 86 16.07 0.12 7.90
C VAL A 86 15.33 -0.99 7.13
N PRO A 87 15.20 -2.21 7.68
CA PRO A 87 14.38 -3.25 7.05
C PRO A 87 12.92 -2.79 6.90
N TYR A 88 12.23 -3.26 5.87
CA TYR A 88 10.84 -2.94 5.60
C TYR A 88 9.92 -3.24 6.78
N ARG A 89 10.18 -4.32 7.52
CA ARG A 89 9.45 -4.62 8.75
C ARG A 89 9.50 -3.48 9.77
N GLU A 90 10.66 -2.83 9.94
CA GLU A 90 10.79 -1.68 10.85
C GLU A 90 9.91 -0.52 10.36
N ILE A 91 9.95 -0.23 9.05
CA ILE A 91 9.11 0.80 8.42
C ILE A 91 7.62 0.52 8.65
N LEU A 92 7.19 -0.71 8.41
CA LEU A 92 5.80 -1.12 8.55
C LEU A 92 5.35 -1.07 10.01
N ILE A 93 6.20 -1.50 10.94
CA ILE A 93 5.94 -1.39 12.39
C ILE A 93 5.77 0.07 12.78
N ASP A 94 6.68 0.96 12.38
CA ASP A 94 6.61 2.39 12.70
C ASP A 94 5.33 3.03 12.13
N VAL A 95 4.95 2.66 10.90
CA VAL A 95 3.67 3.04 10.30
C VAL A 95 2.50 2.54 11.13
N CYS A 96 2.49 1.26 11.51
CA CYS A 96 1.40 0.66 12.29
C CYS A 96 1.29 1.27 13.70
N GLU A 97 2.41 1.54 14.39
CA GLU A 97 2.44 2.16 15.71
C GLU A 97 1.93 3.59 15.67
N LYS A 98 2.42 4.42 14.73
CA LYS A 98 1.91 5.78 14.54
C LYS A 98 0.41 5.79 14.29
N LYS A 99 -0.08 4.77 13.59
CA LYS A 99 -1.49 4.59 13.24
C LYS A 99 -2.33 3.86 14.27
N LYS A 100 -1.74 3.46 15.40
CA LYS A 100 -2.43 2.73 16.46
C LYS A 100 -3.17 1.49 15.91
N VAL A 101 -2.53 0.83 14.94
CA VAL A 101 -2.97 -0.47 14.44
C VAL A 101 -2.76 -1.48 15.56
N ASN A 102 -3.69 -2.41 15.73
CA ASN A 102 -3.48 -3.55 16.62
C ASN A 102 -2.83 -4.70 15.82
N PHE A 103 -1.61 -5.09 16.18
CA PHE A 103 -0.86 -6.12 15.47
C PHE A 103 0.19 -6.77 16.38
N ASN A 104 0.64 -7.98 16.01
CA ASN A 104 1.78 -8.63 16.63
C ASN A 104 3.05 -8.36 15.79
N LYS A 105 4.07 -7.73 16.40
CA LYS A 105 5.36 -7.40 15.74
C LYS A 105 6.11 -8.63 15.19
N ASN A 106 5.81 -9.81 15.72
CA ASN A 106 6.43 -11.07 15.31
C ASN A 106 5.57 -11.89 14.33
N ALA A 107 4.41 -11.36 13.91
CA ALA A 107 3.59 -12.01 12.89
C ALA A 107 4.29 -12.04 11.52
N PRO A 108 3.87 -12.93 10.60
CA PRO A 108 4.24 -12.85 9.19
C PRO A 108 3.99 -11.44 8.63
N ILE A 109 4.85 -10.97 7.73
CA ILE A 109 4.83 -9.57 7.27
C ILE A 109 3.51 -9.24 6.57
N GLU A 110 2.97 -10.18 5.79
CA GLU A 110 1.68 -10.12 5.11
C GLU A 110 0.51 -9.92 6.09
N ASN A 111 0.61 -10.45 7.31
CA ASN A 111 -0.41 -10.26 8.34
C ASN A 111 -0.33 -8.85 8.94
N ILE A 112 0.88 -8.31 9.13
CA ILE A 112 1.06 -6.93 9.61
C ILE A 112 0.55 -5.95 8.54
N GLU A 113 0.88 -6.19 7.27
CA GLU A 113 0.36 -5.44 6.12
C GLU A 113 -1.17 -5.49 6.08
N MET A 114 -1.78 -6.67 6.25
CA MET A 114 -3.23 -6.82 6.26
C MET A 114 -3.88 -6.08 7.43
N ASN A 115 -3.29 -6.11 8.62
CA ASN A 115 -3.77 -5.35 9.77
C ASN A 115 -3.77 -3.83 9.51
N LEU A 116 -2.75 -3.31 8.81
CA LEU A 116 -2.72 -1.91 8.38
C LEU A 116 -3.92 -1.59 7.47
N LEU A 117 -4.17 -2.41 6.44
CA LEU A 117 -5.28 -2.20 5.50
C LEU A 117 -6.65 -2.30 6.20
N LEU A 118 -6.82 -3.29 7.09
CA LEU A 118 -8.03 -3.45 7.89
C LEU A 118 -8.26 -2.28 8.85
N LYS A 119 -7.19 -1.70 9.41
CA LYS A 119 -7.33 -0.52 10.27
C LYS A 119 -7.77 0.72 9.48
N MET A 120 -7.30 0.86 8.24
CA MET A 120 -7.78 1.91 7.33
C MET A 120 -9.26 1.73 7.02
N LEU A 121 -9.70 0.50 6.76
CA LEU A 121 -11.11 0.16 6.56
C LEU A 121 -11.94 0.45 7.83
N GLU A 122 -11.48 0.04 9.01
CA GLU A 122 -12.18 0.27 10.28
C GLU A 122 -12.45 1.77 10.51
N GLN A 123 -11.41 2.61 10.41
CA GLN A 123 -11.60 4.05 10.51
C GLN A 123 -12.53 4.57 9.41
N ALA A 124 -12.42 3.99 8.21
CA ALA A 124 -13.26 4.41 7.12
C ALA A 124 -14.75 4.16 7.40
N LEU A 125 -15.08 2.97 7.88
CA LEU A 125 -16.45 2.58 8.21
C LEU A 125 -17.02 3.42 9.37
N ASN A 126 -16.20 3.78 10.37
CA ASN A 126 -16.65 4.57 11.51
C ASN A 126 -17.04 6.02 11.15
N GLU A 127 -16.57 6.52 10.00
CA GLU A 127 -16.92 7.85 9.48
C GLU A 127 -18.10 7.81 8.48
N MET A 128 -18.57 6.62 8.10
CA MET A 128 -19.68 6.46 7.15
C MET A 128 -21.04 6.70 7.80
N THR A 129 -21.95 7.35 7.07
CA THR A 129 -23.37 7.39 7.43
C THR A 129 -24.04 6.04 7.15
N THR A 130 -25.21 5.81 7.75
CA THR A 130 -26.02 4.61 7.51
C THR A 130 -26.32 4.38 6.02
N GLU A 131 -26.57 5.43 5.25
CA GLU A 131 -26.79 5.35 3.81
C GLU A 131 -25.54 4.86 3.07
N GLN A 132 -24.37 5.35 3.48
CA GLN A 132 -23.08 4.96 2.91
C GLN A 132 -22.72 3.50 3.25
N LEU A 133 -23.00 3.06 4.48
CA LEU A 133 -22.83 1.65 4.89
C LEU A 133 -23.75 0.72 4.09
N ASN A 134 -25.01 1.12 3.87
CA ASN A 134 -25.95 0.38 3.04
C ASN A 134 -25.50 0.28 1.58
N GLN A 135 -24.97 1.37 1.03
CA GLN A 135 -24.42 1.37 -0.32
C GLN A 135 -23.19 0.46 -0.42
N LEU A 136 -22.25 0.56 0.53
CA LEU A 136 -21.06 -0.28 0.57
C LEU A 136 -21.41 -1.77 0.66
N SER A 137 -22.35 -2.14 1.54
CA SER A 137 -22.80 -3.54 1.69
C SER A 137 -23.35 -4.10 0.39
N LYS A 138 -24.20 -3.34 -0.33
CA LYS A 138 -24.77 -3.75 -1.62
C LYS A 138 -23.70 -3.90 -2.70
N GLU A 139 -22.78 -2.95 -2.81
CA GLU A 139 -21.70 -2.97 -3.81
C GLU A 139 -20.67 -4.07 -3.57
N MET A 140 -20.48 -4.47 -2.31
CA MET A 140 -19.64 -5.59 -1.93
C MET A 140 -20.39 -6.94 -1.96
N GLU A 141 -21.65 -6.96 -2.39
CA GLU A 141 -22.51 -8.16 -2.42
C GLU A 141 -22.59 -8.85 -1.05
N MET A 142 -22.48 -8.06 0.01
CA MET A 142 -22.61 -8.48 1.39
C MET A 142 -24.10 -8.37 1.71
N ASP A 143 -24.80 -9.49 1.73
CA ASP A 143 -26.24 -9.59 1.99
C ASP A 143 -26.58 -9.28 3.48
N LEU A 144 -26.23 -8.07 3.93
CA LEU A 144 -26.36 -7.63 5.31
C LEU A 144 -27.63 -6.78 5.48
N MET A 145 -28.47 -7.17 6.43
CA MET A 145 -29.60 -6.36 6.87
C MET A 145 -29.12 -5.36 7.93
N ASN A 146 -29.30 -4.05 7.69
CA ASN A 146 -28.84 -2.96 8.56
C ASN A 146 -27.32 -3.02 8.85
N PRO A 147 -26.47 -2.81 7.83
CA PRO A 147 -25.03 -2.92 7.99
C PRO A 147 -24.49 -1.90 9.00
N THR A 148 -23.72 -2.40 9.96
CA THR A 148 -22.90 -1.57 10.87
C THR A 148 -21.42 -1.63 10.45
N PRO A 149 -20.58 -0.69 10.89
CA PRO A 149 -19.14 -0.74 10.69
C PRO A 149 -18.53 -2.10 11.10
N GLU A 150 -18.92 -2.62 12.26
CA GLU A 150 -18.38 -3.87 12.79
C GLU A 150 -18.80 -5.07 11.94
N LEU A 151 -20.06 -5.11 11.48
CA LEU A 151 -20.57 -6.20 10.63
C LEU A 151 -19.85 -6.23 9.27
N ILE A 152 -19.65 -5.07 8.65
CA ILE A 152 -18.91 -5.00 7.38
C ILE A 152 -17.45 -5.40 7.59
N LEU A 153 -16.79 -4.89 8.64
CA LEU A 153 -15.40 -5.24 8.96
C LEU A 153 -15.24 -6.74 9.18
N MET A 154 -16.10 -7.35 10.01
CA MET A 154 -16.07 -8.79 10.30
C MET A 154 -16.28 -9.63 9.05
N SER A 155 -17.18 -9.20 8.17
CA SER A 155 -17.51 -9.92 6.94
C SER A 155 -16.33 -9.88 5.95
N ILE A 156 -15.66 -8.74 5.81
CA ILE A 156 -14.44 -8.61 5.00
C ILE A 156 -13.31 -9.44 5.60
N GLN A 157 -13.08 -9.36 6.90
CA GLN A 157 -12.08 -10.19 7.60
C GLN A 157 -12.35 -11.69 7.40
N SER A 158 -13.61 -12.12 7.49
CA SER A 158 -14.01 -13.50 7.26
C SER A 158 -13.71 -13.93 5.82
N ALA A 159 -14.06 -13.11 4.83
CA ALA A 159 -13.75 -13.39 3.43
C ALA A 159 -12.24 -13.51 3.17
N ILE A 160 -11.44 -12.60 3.75
CA ILE A 160 -9.97 -12.61 3.65
C ILE A 160 -9.39 -13.91 4.24
N ASN A 161 -9.86 -14.32 5.42
CA ASN A 161 -9.41 -15.54 6.08
C ASN A 161 -9.79 -16.81 5.31
N LEU A 162 -10.90 -16.77 4.56
CA LEU A 162 -11.36 -17.89 3.74
C LEU A 162 -10.67 -17.95 2.37
N SER A 163 -10.20 -16.81 1.83
CA SER A 163 -9.73 -16.72 0.45
C SER A 163 -8.61 -15.69 0.26
N GLY A 164 -7.46 -16.16 -0.23
CA GLY A 164 -6.37 -15.29 -0.71
C GLY A 164 -6.79 -14.40 -1.87
N PHE A 165 -7.79 -14.80 -2.68
CA PHE A 165 -8.35 -13.95 -3.70
C PHE A 165 -9.13 -12.77 -3.09
N ALA A 166 -9.89 -13.01 -2.01
CA ALA A 166 -10.56 -11.92 -1.29
C ALA A 166 -9.54 -10.96 -0.66
N ALA A 167 -8.44 -11.47 -0.11
CA ALA A 167 -7.31 -10.66 0.37
C ALA A 167 -6.71 -9.77 -0.73
N TYR A 168 -6.49 -10.32 -1.92
CA TYR A 168 -6.04 -9.58 -3.09
C TYR A 168 -7.02 -8.49 -3.53
N ILE A 169 -8.31 -8.82 -3.64
CA ILE A 169 -9.36 -7.86 -4.04
C ILE A 169 -9.52 -6.75 -2.99
N PHE A 170 -9.44 -7.08 -1.70
CA PHE A 170 -9.47 -6.07 -0.66
C PHE A 170 -8.27 -5.12 -0.76
N ALA A 171 -7.05 -5.67 -0.87
CA ALA A 171 -5.84 -4.86 -0.96
C ALA A 171 -5.79 -3.97 -2.22
N SER A 172 -6.27 -4.47 -3.36
CA SER A 172 -6.35 -3.67 -4.59
C SER A 172 -7.35 -2.51 -4.46
N ARG A 173 -8.50 -2.74 -3.80
CA ARG A 173 -9.49 -1.70 -3.52
C ARG A 173 -8.93 -0.63 -2.58
N THR A 174 -8.28 -1.04 -1.48
CA THR A 174 -7.65 -0.09 -0.55
C THR A 174 -6.57 0.72 -1.23
N LEU A 175 -5.75 0.10 -2.11
CA LEU A 175 -4.78 0.82 -2.92
C LEU A 175 -5.44 1.88 -3.79
N ALA A 176 -6.50 1.54 -4.53
CA ALA A 176 -7.18 2.48 -5.42
C ALA A 176 -7.74 3.71 -4.65
N MET A 177 -8.27 3.49 -3.45
CA MET A 177 -8.73 4.59 -2.58
C MET A 177 -7.56 5.51 -2.19
N VAL A 178 -6.44 4.92 -1.75
CA VAL A 178 -5.25 5.70 -1.34
C VAL A 178 -4.66 6.48 -2.51
N LEU A 179 -4.52 5.87 -3.68
CA LEU A 179 -3.98 6.52 -4.88
C LEU A 179 -4.84 7.71 -5.32
N ASN A 180 -6.16 7.52 -5.41
CA ASN A 180 -7.10 8.59 -5.78
C ASN A 180 -6.95 9.79 -4.82
N GLN A 181 -6.90 9.53 -3.51
CA GLN A 181 -6.79 10.59 -2.50
C GLN A 181 -5.50 11.38 -2.56
N ILE A 182 -4.39 10.74 -2.88
CA ILE A 182 -3.12 11.45 -3.06
C ILE A 182 -2.97 12.02 -4.48
N GLY A 183 -3.98 11.92 -5.35
CA GLY A 183 -3.92 12.46 -6.71
C GLY A 183 -3.10 11.61 -7.69
N MET A 184 -2.77 10.37 -7.32
CA MET A 184 -2.14 9.40 -8.21
C MET A 184 -3.19 8.58 -8.96
N LYS A 185 -2.98 8.39 -10.25
CA LYS A 185 -3.81 7.49 -11.06
C LYS A 185 -3.41 6.04 -10.78
N ALA A 186 -4.38 5.15 -10.60
CA ALA A 186 -4.08 3.73 -10.53
C ALA A 186 -3.63 3.20 -11.91
N PRO A 187 -2.86 2.11 -11.99
CA PRO A 187 -2.49 1.51 -13.27
C PRO A 187 -3.71 0.86 -13.94
N PHE A 188 -3.74 0.82 -15.27
CA PHE A 188 -4.84 0.22 -16.06
C PHE A 188 -5.18 -1.21 -15.63
N ILE A 189 -4.20 -2.00 -15.21
CA ILE A 189 -4.40 -3.39 -14.78
C ILE A 189 -5.14 -3.54 -13.45
N VAL A 190 -5.09 -2.52 -12.58
CA VAL A 190 -5.94 -2.46 -11.39
C VAL A 190 -7.39 -2.24 -11.82
N TYR A 191 -7.62 -1.37 -12.82
CA TYR A 191 -8.95 -1.08 -13.36
C TYR A 191 -9.61 -2.26 -14.09
N THR A 192 -8.85 -3.09 -14.82
CA THR A 192 -9.43 -4.23 -15.58
C THR A 192 -9.89 -5.39 -14.68
N SER A 193 -9.38 -5.50 -13.45
CA SER A 193 -9.88 -6.45 -12.45
C SER A 193 -11.08 -5.94 -11.64
N MET A 194 -11.58 -4.73 -11.95
CA MET A 194 -12.52 -3.94 -11.14
C MET A 194 -13.82 -3.59 -11.89
N SER A 195 -14.40 -4.52 -12.67
CA SER A 195 -15.59 -4.23 -13.49
C SER A 195 -16.83 -3.73 -12.72
N THR A 196 -16.89 -3.88 -11.39
CA THR A 196 -18.08 -3.56 -10.58
C THR A 196 -17.89 -2.36 -9.62
N PHE A 197 -16.72 -1.73 -9.52
CA PHE A 197 -16.42 -0.78 -8.41
C PHE A 197 -16.04 0.65 -8.83
N MET A 198 -16.42 1.10 -10.04
CA MET A 198 -16.20 2.50 -10.45
C MET A 198 -17.12 3.50 -9.74
N SER A 199 -18.28 3.06 -9.23
CA SER A 199 -19.25 3.92 -8.56
C SER A 199 -18.79 4.38 -7.16
N PHE A 200 -18.04 3.54 -6.44
CA PHE A 200 -17.52 3.84 -5.10
C PHE A 200 -16.48 4.98 -5.09
N LEU A 201 -15.55 4.97 -6.05
CA LEU A 201 -14.46 5.97 -6.15
C LEU A 201 -14.95 7.33 -6.69
N ALA A 202 -16.09 7.37 -7.37
CA ALA A 202 -16.70 8.58 -7.92
C ALA A 202 -17.77 9.20 -7.02
N GLY A 203 -18.14 8.54 -5.91
CA GLY A 203 -19.18 8.98 -4.97
C GLY A 203 -18.64 9.56 -3.66
N PRO A 204 -19.50 10.23 -2.84
CA PRO A 204 -19.11 10.90 -1.59
C PRO A 204 -18.41 9.99 -0.55
N ILE A 205 -18.57 8.67 -0.65
CA ILE A 205 -17.92 7.66 0.20
C ILE A 205 -16.41 7.58 -0.06
N GLY A 206 -15.98 7.75 -1.31
CA GLY A 206 -14.56 7.70 -1.70
C GLY A 206 -13.77 8.96 -1.33
N TRP A 207 -14.42 10.09 -1.03
CA TRP A 207 -13.77 11.40 -0.87
C TRP A 207 -13.60 11.88 0.58
N GLY A 208 -14.54 11.61 1.49
CA GLY A 208 -14.52 12.20 2.83
C GLY A 208 -13.64 11.46 3.86
N ILE A 209 -13.50 10.15 3.69
CA ILE A 209 -13.23 9.24 4.80
C ILE A 209 -11.74 8.85 4.91
N THR A 210 -11.08 8.68 3.77
CA THR A 210 -9.62 8.41 3.74
C THR A 210 -8.81 9.70 3.92
N ALA A 211 -9.45 10.87 3.73
CA ALA A 211 -8.83 12.17 3.94
C ALA A 211 -8.45 12.39 5.42
N THR A 212 -9.27 11.96 6.39
CA THR A 212 -8.97 12.05 7.83
C THR A 212 -7.79 11.18 8.22
N TRP A 213 -7.75 9.93 7.73
CA TRP A 213 -6.63 9.01 7.94
C TRP A 213 -5.33 9.60 7.39
N LEU A 214 -5.31 10.05 6.14
CA LEU A 214 -4.11 10.60 5.50
C LEU A 214 -3.73 11.99 6.04
N ALA A 215 -4.68 12.85 6.42
CA ALA A 215 -4.42 14.21 6.91
C ALA A 215 -3.55 14.21 8.18
N SER A 216 -3.75 13.25 9.08
CA SER A 216 -2.93 13.09 10.29
C SER A 216 -1.46 12.69 10.00
N ASP A 217 -1.17 12.13 8.82
CA ASP A 217 0.17 11.64 8.46
C ASP A 217 1.09 12.69 7.86
N PHE A 218 0.53 13.78 7.35
CA PHE A 218 1.30 14.84 6.72
C PHE A 218 2.16 15.66 7.70
N ALA A 219 2.12 15.39 9.01
CA ALA A 219 2.97 16.10 9.98
C ALA A 219 4.48 15.86 9.79
N SER A 220 4.89 14.74 9.18
CA SER A 220 6.30 14.40 8.96
C SER A 220 6.55 14.00 7.50
N PRO A 221 7.56 14.57 6.81
CA PRO A 221 7.85 14.28 5.39
C PRO A 221 8.00 12.78 5.07
N ALA A 222 8.63 11.98 5.94
CA ALA A 222 8.82 10.55 5.73
C ALA A 222 7.49 9.77 5.65
N PHE A 223 6.53 10.03 6.54
CA PHE A 223 5.26 9.29 6.58
C PHE A 223 4.33 9.60 5.40
N ARG A 224 4.51 10.74 4.73
CA ARG A 224 3.83 11.06 3.47
C ARG A 224 4.23 10.09 2.33
N VAL A 225 5.37 9.42 2.49
CA VAL A 225 5.93 8.45 1.54
C VAL A 225 5.76 7.02 2.06
N THR A 226 6.12 6.77 3.32
CA THR A 226 6.13 5.39 3.86
C THR A 226 4.73 4.80 4.04
N VAL A 227 3.71 5.60 4.37
CA VAL A 227 2.33 5.09 4.52
C VAL A 227 1.77 4.61 3.17
N PRO A 228 1.73 5.42 2.09
CA PRO A 228 1.26 4.91 0.81
C PRO A 228 2.18 3.82 0.25
N ALA A 229 3.50 3.89 0.46
CA ALA A 229 4.41 2.82 0.05
C ALA A 229 4.10 1.47 0.73
N CYS A 230 3.74 1.47 2.02
CA CYS A 230 3.31 0.25 2.72
C CYS A 230 2.02 -0.32 2.11
N VAL A 231 1.06 0.53 1.74
CA VAL A 231 -0.18 0.10 1.07
C VAL A 231 0.11 -0.49 -0.32
N ILE A 232 0.98 0.15 -1.10
CA ILE A 232 1.41 -0.34 -2.41
C ILE A 232 2.09 -1.71 -2.28
N ILE A 233 2.99 -1.87 -1.31
CA ILE A 233 3.67 -3.15 -1.04
C ILE A 233 2.68 -4.23 -0.61
N ALA A 234 1.76 -3.92 0.31
CA ALA A 234 0.73 -4.84 0.74
C ALA A 234 -0.10 -5.35 -0.45
N TYR A 235 -0.55 -4.46 -1.33
CA TYR A 235 -1.23 -4.86 -2.57
C TYR A 235 -0.35 -5.76 -3.45
N MET A 236 0.90 -5.36 -3.71
CA MET A 236 1.80 -6.15 -4.57
C MET A 236 2.04 -7.54 -3.99
N ARG A 237 2.16 -7.65 -2.66
CA ARG A 237 2.33 -8.93 -1.98
C ARG A 237 1.10 -9.81 -2.09
N GLN A 238 -0.10 -9.27 -1.83
CA GLN A 238 -1.34 -10.04 -1.99
C GLN A 238 -1.53 -10.51 -3.43
N LYS A 239 -1.16 -9.68 -4.41
CA LYS A 239 -1.14 -10.06 -5.83
C LYS A 239 -0.16 -11.18 -6.12
N HIS A 240 1.03 -11.12 -5.54
CA HIS A 240 2.05 -12.16 -5.69
C HIS A 240 1.59 -13.49 -5.07
N LEU A 241 1.13 -13.47 -3.82
CA LEU A 241 0.61 -14.65 -3.11
C LEU A 241 -0.57 -15.29 -3.85
N ASN A 242 -1.53 -14.49 -4.34
CA ASN A 242 -2.66 -15.01 -5.09
C ASN A 242 -2.24 -15.69 -6.41
N LYS A 243 -1.23 -15.15 -7.12
CA LYS A 243 -0.67 -15.80 -8.31
C LYS A 243 0.00 -17.13 -7.98
N GLU A 244 0.74 -17.20 -6.87
CA GLU A 244 1.36 -18.45 -6.44
C GLU A 244 0.32 -19.53 -6.11
N THR A 245 -0.75 -19.16 -5.41
CA THR A 245 -1.88 -20.06 -5.11
C THR A 245 -2.54 -20.59 -6.39
N ILE A 246 -2.82 -19.72 -7.37
CA ILE A 246 -3.43 -20.13 -8.65
C ILE A 246 -2.51 -21.13 -9.39
N ASN A 247 -1.20 -20.85 -9.43
CA ASN A 247 -0.23 -21.70 -10.13
C ASN A 247 -0.05 -23.07 -9.46
N GLN A 248 -0.30 -23.20 -8.15
CA GLN A 248 -0.26 -24.47 -7.42
C GLN A 248 -1.48 -25.35 -7.72
N HIS A 249 -2.66 -24.75 -7.94
CA HIS A 249 -3.90 -25.49 -8.24
C HIS A 249 -4.01 -25.93 -9.72
N GLN A 250 -3.10 -25.48 -10.57
CA GLN A 250 -3.01 -25.85 -11.99
C GLN A 250 -1.98 -26.96 -12.28
N LYS A 251 -1.31 -27.49 -11.25
CA LYS A 251 -0.36 -28.61 -11.34
C LYS A 251 -0.98 -29.86 -10.75
#